data_AF-A0A352XGE2-F1
#
_entry.id   AF-A0A352XGE2-F1
#
_cell.length_a   1.000
_cell.length_b   1.000
_cell.length_c   1.000
_cell.angle_alpha   90.00
_cell.angle_beta   90.00
_cell.angle_gamma   90.00
#
_symmetry.space_group_name_H-M   'P 1'
#
loop_
_entity.id
_entity.type
_entity.pdbx_description
1 polymer ?
#
loop_
_entity_poly.entity_id
_entity_poly.type
_entity_poly.pdbx_seq_one_letter_code
_entity_poly.pdbx_strand_id
1 'polypeptide(L)' 'MVKSQAKDPEWHLNDPRVRKWMVQCVICQVIGYCADAPEKFFGRYHLVKYFKPIDLDAAGICDDCRQVLDLSQLTVDS' A
#
# COMPACT_ATOMS: atom_id res chain seq x y z
N MET A 1 -11.75 -31.29 8.10
CA MET A 1 -12.60 -30.10 7.90
C MET A 1 -11.69 -28.89 7.64
N VAL A 2 -11.51 -28.49 6.38
CA VAL A 2 -10.82 -27.23 6.06
C VAL A 2 -11.79 -26.12 6.42
N LYS A 3 -11.57 -25.46 7.56
CA LYS A 3 -12.35 -24.29 7.96
C LYS A 3 -12.28 -23.29 6.80
N SER A 4 -13.45 -22.90 6.29
CA SER A 4 -13.63 -21.75 5.41
C SER A 4 -12.98 -20.55 6.08
N GLN A 5 -11.70 -20.28 5.78
CA GLN A 5 -11.01 -19.11 6.27
C GLN A 5 -11.74 -17.91 5.68
N ALA A 6 -12.49 -17.20 6.52
CA ALA A 6 -12.94 -15.87 6.17
C ALA A 6 -11.70 -15.08 5.70
N LYS A 7 -11.80 -14.52 4.50
CA LYS A 7 -10.72 -13.92 3.73
C LYS A 7 -10.06 -12.79 4.53
N ASP A 8 -8.99 -13.11 5.24
CA ASP A 8 -8.15 -12.16 5.94
C ASP A 8 -7.35 -11.32 4.90
N PRO A 9 -7.21 -9.99 5.08
CA PRO A 9 -6.27 -9.18 4.30
C PRO A 9 -4.91 -9.84 4.05
N GLU A 10 -4.36 -10.59 5.00
CA GLU A 10 -3.08 -11.30 4.85
C GLU A 10 -3.09 -12.35 3.73
N TRP A 11 -4.23 -13.00 3.47
CA TRP A 11 -4.36 -13.93 2.35
C TRP A 11 -4.22 -13.18 1.01
N HIS A 12 -4.74 -11.96 0.93
CA HIS A 12 -4.68 -11.13 -0.28
C HIS A 12 -3.28 -10.60 -0.60
N LEU A 13 -2.41 -10.45 0.41
CA LEU A 13 -0.98 -10.12 0.20
C LEU A 13 -0.24 -11.22 -0.57
N ASN A 14 -0.69 -12.47 -0.44
CA ASN A 14 -0.07 -13.62 -1.07
C ASN A 14 -0.68 -13.98 -2.43
N ASP A 15 -1.80 -13.36 -2.84
CA ASP A 15 -2.43 -13.59 -4.15
C ASP A 15 -1.62 -12.90 -5.26
N PRO A 16 -0.99 -13.64 -6.19
CA PRO A 16 -0.14 -13.04 -7.24
C PRO A 16 -0.85 -12.03 -8.13
N ARG A 17 -2.18 -12.16 -8.29
CA ARG A 17 -3.00 -11.27 -9.14
C ARG A 17 -3.13 -9.88 -8.53
N VAL A 18 -3.08 -9.80 -7.21
CA VAL A 18 -3.22 -8.58 -6.42
C VAL A 18 -1.84 -8.06 -6.01
N ARG A 19 -0.94 -8.96 -5.58
CA ARG A 19 0.40 -8.66 -5.06
C ARG A 19 1.24 -7.78 -5.99
N LYS A 20 1.15 -7.97 -7.31
CA LYS A 20 1.91 -7.16 -8.27
C LYS A 20 1.56 -5.66 -8.26
N TRP A 21 0.42 -5.29 -7.67
CA TRP A 21 -0.03 -3.91 -7.50
C TRP A 21 0.23 -3.39 -6.09
N MET A 22 0.68 -4.25 -5.17
CA MET A 22 0.91 -3.85 -3.79
C MET A 22 2.22 -3.10 -3.66
N VAL A 23 2.19 -2.06 -2.86
CA VAL A 23 3.35 -1.23 -2.53
C VAL A 23 3.40 -1.02 -1.02
N GLN A 24 4.60 -0.81 -0.49
CA GLN A 24 4.82 -0.62 0.93
C GLN A 24 5.74 0.58 1.16
N CYS A 25 5.31 1.51 2.01
CA CYS A 25 6.16 2.64 2.39
C CYS A 25 7.34 2.17 3.24
N VAL A 26 8.57 2.57 2.87
CA VAL A 26 9.78 2.16 3.60
C VAL A 26 9.87 2.76 5.01
N ILE A 27 9.17 3.88 5.28
CA ILE A 27 9.18 4.57 6.57
C ILE A 27 8.11 4.02 7.51
N CYS A 28 6.82 4.18 7.16
CA CYS A 28 5.71 3.78 8.04
C CYS A 28 5.30 2.32 7.90
N GLN A 29 5.87 1.58 6.94
CA GLN A 29 5.59 0.17 6.67
C GLN A 29 4.12 -0.13 6.27
N VAL A 30 3.29 0.90 6.04
CA VAL A 30 1.91 0.74 5.58
C VAL A 30 1.91 0.11 4.19
N ILE A 31 1.08 -0.91 4.02
CA ILE A 31 0.85 -1.60 2.74
C ILE A 31 -0.41 -1.04 2.09
N GLY A 32 -0.27 -0.64 0.83
CA GLY A 32 -1.37 -0.21 -0.02
C GLY A 32 -1.20 -0.76 -1.42
N TYR A 33 -1.89 -0.15 -2.38
CA TYR A 33 -1.74 -0.48 -3.79
C TYR A 33 -1.43 0.74 -4.64
N CYS A 34 -0.65 0.57 -5.70
CA CYS A 34 -0.28 1.66 -6.60
C CYS A 34 -1.49 2.16 -7.41
N ALA A 35 -1.54 3.46 -7.70
CA ALA A 35 -2.60 4.05 -8.53
C ALA A 35 -2.67 3.46 -9.95
N ASP A 36 -1.57 2.90 -10.46
CA ASP A 36 -1.49 2.23 -11.76
C ASP A 36 -2.28 0.91 -11.83
N ALA A 37 -2.82 0.42 -10.72
CA ALA A 37 -3.67 -0.75 -10.69
C ALA A 37 -4.90 -0.55 -11.62
N PRO A 38 -5.05 -1.35 -12.69
CA PRO A 38 -6.04 -1.10 -13.74
C PRO A 38 -7.46 -1.26 -13.20
N GLU A 39 -8.41 -0.59 -13.85
CA GLU A 39 -9.77 -0.59 -13.34
C GLU A 39 -10.42 -1.98 -13.33
N LYS A 40 -10.06 -2.82 -14.30
CA LYS A 40 -10.65 -4.14 -14.53
C LYS A 40 -9.56 -5.21 -14.55
N PHE A 41 -9.49 -5.99 -13.48
CA PHE A 41 -8.72 -7.25 -13.44
C PHE A 41 -9.27 -8.21 -12.37
N PHE A 42 -8.93 -9.49 -12.49
CA PHE A 42 -9.33 -10.50 -11.51
C PHE A 42 -8.63 -10.26 -10.17
N GLY A 43 -9.38 -9.86 -9.14
CA GLY A 43 -8.85 -9.53 -7.81
C GLY A 43 -9.00 -8.06 -7.41
N ARG A 44 -9.44 -7.17 -8.34
CA ARG A 44 -9.65 -5.73 -8.04
C ARG A 44 -10.57 -5.48 -6.85
N TYR A 45 -11.69 -6.21 -6.78
CA TYR A 45 -12.63 -6.09 -5.67
C TYR A 45 -11.94 -6.31 -4.31
N HIS A 46 -11.05 -7.30 -4.24
CA HIS A 46 -10.30 -7.59 -3.02
C HIS A 46 -9.22 -6.53 -2.75
N LEU A 47 -8.49 -6.09 -3.78
CA LEU A 47 -7.51 -5.01 -3.68
C LEU A 47 -8.12 -3.77 -3.01
N VAL A 48 -9.22 -3.25 -3.57
CA VAL A 48 -9.86 -2.01 -3.11
C VAL A 48 -10.59 -2.17 -1.78
N LYS A 49 -11.08 -3.38 -1.47
CA LYS A 49 -11.80 -3.65 -0.22
C LYS A 49 -10.89 -3.67 1.00
N TYR A 50 -9.66 -4.15 0.85
CA TYR A 50 -8.76 -4.42 1.98
C TYR A 50 -7.56 -3.49 2.05
N PHE A 51 -7.21 -2.80 0.96
CA PHE A 51 -6.05 -1.93 0.87
C PHE A 51 -6.45 -0.56 0.35
N LYS A 52 -5.71 0.47 0.76
CA LYS A 52 -5.90 1.83 0.26
C LYS A 52 -4.92 2.11 -0.90
N PRO A 53 -5.30 2.97 -1.85
CA PRO A 53 -4.33 3.46 -2.83
C PRO A 53 -3.23 4.23 -2.07
N ILE A 54 -1.98 3.98 -2.43
CA ILE A 54 -0.82 4.68 -1.88
C ILE A 54 0.13 4.93 -3.04
N ASP A 55 0.48 6.20 -3.23
CA ASP A 55 1.55 6.60 -4.12
C ASP A 55 2.85 6.68 -3.31
N LEU A 56 3.90 6.11 -3.90
CA LEU A 56 5.24 6.16 -3.36
C LEU A 56 6.11 6.92 -4.34
N ASP A 57 7.00 7.76 -3.81
CA ASP A 57 8.01 8.40 -4.63
C ASP A 57 9.14 7.43 -5.02
N ALA A 58 10.16 7.95 -5.72
CA ALA A 58 11.31 7.16 -6.18
C ALA A 58 12.14 6.52 -5.04
N ALA A 59 12.01 6.99 -3.80
CA ALA A 59 12.64 6.40 -2.63
C ALA A 59 11.73 5.39 -1.90
N GLY A 60 10.50 5.17 -2.39
CA GLY A 60 9.53 4.29 -1.75
C GLY A 60 8.83 4.90 -0.55
N ILE A 61 8.75 6.23 -0.46
CA ILE A 61 8.16 6.96 0.67
C ILE A 61 6.76 7.46 0.26
N CYS A 62 5.76 7.27 1.12
CA CYS A 62 4.41 7.80 0.90
C CYS A 62 4.32 9.29 1.23
N ASP A 63 3.33 9.98 0.65
CA ASP A 63 3.11 11.41 0.84
C ASP A 63 3.04 11.83 2.31
N ASP A 64 2.34 11.07 3.16
CA ASP A 64 2.24 11.35 4.60
C ASP A 64 3.64 11.39 5.27
N CYS A 65 4.50 10.42 4.92
CA CYS A 65 5.86 10.37 5.48
C CYS A 65 6.75 11.45 4.87
N ARG A 66 6.59 11.74 3.58
CA ARG A 66 7.34 12.79 2.88
C ARG A 66 7.05 14.15 3.51
N GLN A 67 5.77 14.46 3.76
CA GLN A 67 5.36 15.69 4.43
C GLN A 67 5.98 15.85 5.82
N VAL A 68 6.03 14.78 6.62
CA VAL A 68 6.66 14.82 7.95
C VAL A 68 8.17 15.07 7.86
N LEU A 69 8.85 14.43 6.90
CA LEU A 69 10.28 14.63 6.69
C LEU A 69 10.60 16.06 6.25
N ASP A 70 9.81 16.63 5.34
CA ASP A 70 10.03 18.00 4.85
C ASP A 70 9.79 19.04 5.94
N LEU A 71 8.78 18.84 6.80
CA LEU A 71 8.54 19.70 7.97
C LEU A 71 9.68 19.63 8.99
N SER A 72 10.33 18.48 9.15
CA SER A 72 11.46 18.32 10.06
C SER A 72 12.71 19.08 9.63
N GLN A 73 12.85 19.37 8.32
CA GLN A 73 13.99 20.13 7.79
C GLN A 73 13.84 21.63 8.03
N LEU A 74 12.61 22.15 8.16
CA LEU A 74 12.35 23.58 8.42
C LEU A 74 12.65 24.00 9.86
N THR A 75 12.75 23.06 10.80
CA THR A 75 12.97 23.36 12.23
C THR A 75 14.44 23.39 12.66
N VAL A 76 15.38 23.14 11.75
CA VAL A 76 16.82 23.06 12.05
C VAL A 76 17.57 24.35 11.67
N ASP A 77 16.95 25.24 10.90
CA ASP A 77 17.55 26.48 10.39
C ASP A 77 17.17 27.73 11.21
N SER A 78 16.93 27.64 12.52
CA SER A 78 16.62 28.79 13.39
C SER A 78 17.46 28.85 14.66
#